data_AF-A0A2D4TSL2-F1
#
_entry.id   AF-A0A2D4TSL2-F1
#
_cell.length_a   1.000
_cell.length_b   1.000
_cell.length_c   1.000
_cell.angle_alpha   90.00
_cell.angle_beta   90.00
_cell.angle_gamma   90.00
#
_symmetry.space_group_name_H-M   'P 1'
#
loop_
_entity.id
_entity.type
_entity.pdbx_description
1 polymer ?
#
loop_
_entity_poly.entity_id
_entity_poly.type
_entity_poly.pdbx_seq_one_letter_code
_entity_poly.pdbx_strand_id
1 'polypeptide(L)'
;MRIKNLLILFSLIALAACSDKEEPLEDLFLELEASSETVDYGDTFTLTWSSNASQCYAGGRWVGEKELSGTEELEIKRGGTSAFIMDCRRNNEFINQAVAVEIVKNTSDYFLFAPPADEPNFTIEYAADEKVVYTSQARGDVNDDQVPDVIFGVQIRKVADNSLVRTHLLQLLGGPFPIITEVVTDECDAVSTLIPKDLDQDSYTDVIGASSDYERQNLSTSKICLFKGTDTGLVLDNELVANDTSLDLANADLITTGLIDRNNNVALDIYLLTGTKEYWIEIGASDGPKFEEFDYDPSVLAGLTVSKVLSFDFDANSNEDILFTAYDSNGAGKFITVPKSGDGTNWAEYLVYDNVPTTKAVEPIVYDQDTDLDILVMGDESPSNGIDLSPTSVLRVYETGEVNILENQVDISYTKQATTSLNSHIIQADFDSDFDGGDIIMSFEDFGDTTASFLVIEKVETTDEEDVTTYSYLAQDNEELGLANVPTDHAFTIFIDYNSDFDIDVVFAVKGELNTETNLTPLNFFLQTNESN
;
A
#
# COMPACT_ATOMS: atom_id res chain seq x y z
N MET A 1 -43.58 -11.67 98.28
CA MET A 1 -44.92 -12.11 97.86
C MET A 1 -44.71 -13.12 96.73
N ARG A 2 -45.07 -14.38 97.06
CA ARG A 2 -44.94 -15.69 96.41
C ARG A 2 -43.72 -16.03 95.52
N ILE A 3 -42.95 -16.96 96.08
CA ILE A 3 -41.68 -17.56 95.69
C ILE A 3 -41.92 -19.05 95.42
N LYS A 4 -41.36 -19.50 94.29
CA LYS A 4 -40.70 -20.78 93.96
C LYS A 4 -41.26 -22.17 94.34
N ASN A 5 -41.10 -23.04 93.33
CA ASN A 5 -40.66 -24.45 93.33
C ASN A 5 -41.68 -25.56 93.63
N LEU A 6 -41.92 -26.45 92.64
CA LEU A 6 -41.44 -27.85 92.69
C LEU A 6 -41.49 -28.53 91.30
N LEU A 7 -40.49 -29.36 91.02
CA LEU A 7 -40.19 -30.10 89.78
C LEU A 7 -41.20 -31.20 89.41
N ILE A 8 -41.37 -31.47 88.10
CA ILE A 8 -41.64 -32.83 87.57
C ILE A 8 -40.79 -33.10 86.32
N LEU A 9 -40.23 -34.31 86.34
CA LEU A 9 -39.39 -35.08 85.42
C LEU A 9 -39.83 -35.05 83.93
N PHE A 10 -38.88 -34.93 82.99
CA PHE A 10 -39.07 -35.32 81.60
C PHE A 10 -37.90 -36.19 81.13
N SER A 11 -38.20 -37.42 80.74
CA SER A 11 -37.25 -38.42 80.27
C SER A 11 -36.65 -38.02 78.92
N LEU A 12 -35.31 -37.93 78.86
CA LEU A 12 -34.55 -37.81 77.61
C LEU A 12 -34.55 -39.16 76.87
N ILE A 13 -35.08 -39.17 75.66
CA ILE A 13 -34.82 -40.19 74.64
C ILE A 13 -33.68 -39.66 73.78
N ALA A 14 -32.52 -40.32 73.84
CA ALA A 14 -31.40 -40.04 72.96
C ALA A 14 -31.64 -40.70 71.60
N LEU A 15 -31.97 -39.88 70.59
CA LEU A 15 -31.86 -40.26 69.17
C LEU A 15 -30.45 -39.90 68.72
N ALA A 16 -29.64 -40.92 68.44
CA ALA A 16 -28.39 -40.75 67.72
C ALA A 16 -28.73 -40.41 66.26
N ALA A 17 -28.54 -39.14 65.88
CA ALA A 17 -28.45 -38.75 64.49
C ALA A 17 -26.98 -38.86 64.07
N CYS A 18 -26.69 -39.77 63.13
CA CYS A 18 -25.47 -39.72 62.35
C CYS A 18 -25.50 -38.42 61.54
N SER A 19 -24.69 -37.44 61.95
CA SER A 19 -24.31 -36.35 61.07
C SER A 19 -23.28 -36.93 60.11
N ASP A 20 -23.71 -37.30 58.92
CA ASP A 20 -22.78 -37.36 57.79
C ASP A 20 -22.15 -35.98 57.68
N LYS A 21 -20.82 -35.92 57.70
CA LYS A 21 -20.09 -34.70 57.41
C LYS A 21 -20.41 -34.36 55.94
N GLU A 22 -20.99 -33.20 55.68
CA GLU A 22 -20.96 -32.63 54.33
C GLU A 22 -19.49 -32.57 53.91
N GLU A 23 -19.12 -33.37 52.92
CA GLU A 23 -17.86 -33.15 52.21
C GLU A 23 -17.95 -31.77 51.57
N PRO A 24 -16.95 -30.89 51.78
CA PRO A 24 -16.93 -29.61 51.11
C PRO A 24 -16.99 -29.85 49.61
N LEU A 25 -17.90 -29.15 48.92
CA LEU A 25 -17.98 -29.18 47.46
C LEU A 25 -16.61 -28.79 46.90
N GLU A 26 -16.10 -29.56 45.93
CA GLU A 26 -14.86 -29.20 45.24
C GLU A 26 -15.01 -27.83 44.58
N ASP A 27 -14.03 -26.95 44.76
CA ASP A 27 -14.00 -25.66 44.09
C ASP A 27 -13.98 -25.83 42.56
N LEU A 28 -14.64 -24.91 41.85
CA LEU A 28 -14.62 -24.90 40.39
C LEU A 28 -13.20 -24.56 39.92
N PHE A 29 -12.59 -25.41 39.11
CA PHE A 29 -11.28 -25.17 38.52
C PHE A 29 -11.33 -25.25 37.00
N LEU A 30 -10.35 -24.59 36.39
CA LEU A 30 -10.02 -24.65 34.98
C LEU A 30 -8.51 -24.51 34.90
N GLU A 31 -7.87 -25.43 34.20
CA GLU A 31 -6.47 -25.38 33.81
C GLU A 31 -6.43 -25.37 32.28
N LEU A 32 -5.73 -24.40 31.71
CA LEU A 32 -5.46 -24.23 30.29
C LEU A 32 -3.98 -23.91 30.13
N GLU A 33 -3.28 -24.73 29.37
CA GLU A 33 -1.84 -24.60 29.13
C GLU A 33 -1.56 -24.73 27.64
N ALA A 34 -0.55 -23.99 27.16
CA ALA A 34 0.02 -24.17 25.83
C ALA A 34 1.37 -24.90 25.96
N SER A 35 1.72 -25.73 24.98
CA SER A 35 3.01 -26.42 24.95
C SER A 35 4.20 -25.47 24.74
N SER A 36 3.95 -24.28 24.19
CA SER A 36 4.90 -23.19 24.02
C SER A 36 4.18 -21.84 24.10
N GLU A 37 4.89 -20.81 24.56
CA GLU A 37 4.44 -19.41 24.55
C GLU A 37 4.93 -18.67 23.30
N THR A 38 5.88 -19.24 22.55
CA THR A 38 6.43 -18.70 21.30
C THR A 38 6.62 -19.84 20.31
N VAL A 39 6.15 -19.66 19.08
CA VAL A 39 6.16 -20.67 18.03
C VAL A 39 6.58 -20.00 16.74
N ASP A 40 7.53 -20.62 16.02
CA ASP A 40 7.95 -20.15 14.71
C ASP A 40 6.82 -20.38 13.68
N TYR A 41 6.71 -19.52 12.68
CA TYR A 41 5.69 -19.66 11.63
C TYR A 41 5.74 -21.04 10.95
N GLY A 42 4.57 -21.66 10.79
CA GLY A 42 4.40 -23.00 10.22
C GLY A 42 4.62 -24.17 11.19
N ASP A 43 5.12 -23.91 12.41
CA ASP A 43 5.20 -24.93 13.46
C ASP A 43 3.86 -25.08 14.20
N THR A 44 3.60 -26.30 14.66
CA THR A 44 2.42 -26.62 15.46
C THR A 44 2.68 -26.53 16.96
N PHE A 45 1.68 -26.14 17.74
CA PHE A 45 1.70 -26.25 19.20
C PHE A 45 0.43 -26.92 19.72
N THR A 46 0.46 -27.35 20.99
CA THR A 46 -0.65 -28.07 21.61
C THR A 46 -1.23 -27.29 22.76
N LEU A 47 -2.55 -27.07 22.76
CA LEU A 47 -3.30 -26.66 23.93
C LEU A 47 -3.74 -27.89 24.73
N THR A 48 -3.61 -27.84 26.04
CA THR A 48 -4.09 -28.87 26.97
C THR A 48 -4.96 -28.24 28.03
N TRP A 49 -6.09 -28.86 28.34
CA TRP A 49 -6.98 -28.34 29.36
C TRP A 49 -7.69 -29.40 30.20
N SER A 50 -8.12 -28.97 31.37
CA SER A 50 -8.86 -29.78 32.34
C SER A 50 -9.73 -28.88 33.23
N SER A 51 -10.97 -29.31 33.51
CA SER A 51 -11.91 -28.61 34.38
C SER A 51 -12.88 -29.59 35.03
N ASN A 52 -13.37 -29.25 36.23
CA ASN A 52 -14.52 -29.93 36.85
C ASN A 52 -15.85 -29.18 36.63
N ALA A 53 -15.92 -28.32 35.61
CA ALA A 53 -17.12 -27.62 35.20
C ALA A 53 -18.19 -28.56 34.64
N SER A 54 -19.36 -28.02 34.28
CA SER A 54 -20.38 -28.76 33.52
C SER A 54 -20.32 -28.49 32.02
N GLN A 55 -19.80 -27.32 31.62
CA GLN A 55 -19.66 -26.89 30.23
C GLN A 55 -18.51 -25.90 30.11
N CYS A 56 -17.75 -25.98 29.01
CA CYS A 56 -16.66 -25.07 28.69
C CYS A 56 -16.76 -24.62 27.24
N TYR A 57 -16.48 -23.34 26.98
CA TYR A 57 -16.51 -22.72 25.67
C TYR A 57 -15.17 -22.03 25.40
N ALA A 58 -14.58 -22.35 24.26
CA ALA A 58 -13.41 -21.67 23.73
C ALA A 58 -13.79 -20.36 23.03
N GLY A 59 -12.90 -19.37 23.12
CA GLY A 59 -12.98 -18.09 22.43
C GLY A 59 -11.59 -17.53 22.09
N GLY A 60 -11.55 -16.53 21.21
CA GLY A 60 -10.30 -16.00 20.65
C GLY A 60 -9.95 -16.70 19.33
N ARG A 61 -8.69 -17.13 19.18
CA ARG A 61 -8.18 -17.82 17.96
C ARG A 61 -8.62 -19.28 17.82
N TRP A 62 -9.43 -19.75 18.75
CA TRP A 62 -10.11 -21.04 18.76
C TRP A 62 -11.52 -20.82 19.28
N VAL A 63 -12.50 -21.61 18.81
CA VAL A 63 -13.91 -21.37 19.14
C VAL A 63 -14.67 -22.67 19.33
N GLY A 64 -15.80 -22.56 20.04
CA GLY A 64 -16.78 -23.64 20.18
C GLY A 64 -16.79 -24.30 21.55
N GLU A 65 -17.73 -25.22 21.74
CA GLU A 65 -17.82 -26.02 22.98
C GLU A 65 -16.65 -27.02 23.04
N LYS A 66 -16.01 -27.11 24.20
CA LYS A 66 -14.92 -28.05 24.47
C LYS A 66 -15.34 -29.03 25.55
N GLU A 67 -14.86 -30.27 25.43
CA GLU A 67 -15.00 -31.28 26.49
C GLU A 67 -14.31 -30.79 27.77
N LEU A 68 -14.67 -31.36 28.92
CA LEU A 68 -14.14 -30.90 30.22
C LEU A 68 -12.64 -31.15 30.40
N SER A 69 -12.07 -32.05 29.61
CA SER A 69 -10.62 -32.20 29.47
C SER A 69 -10.28 -32.63 28.05
N GLY A 70 -9.11 -32.20 27.57
CA GLY A 70 -8.72 -32.46 26.20
C GLY A 70 -7.37 -31.89 25.85
N THR A 71 -7.00 -32.17 24.61
CA THR A 71 -5.81 -31.63 23.96
C THR A 71 -6.13 -31.36 22.50
N GLU A 72 -5.58 -30.28 21.96
CA GLU A 72 -5.78 -29.85 20.58
C GLU A 72 -4.48 -29.30 20.04
N GLU A 73 -4.00 -29.91 18.96
CA GLU A 73 -2.87 -29.43 18.18
C GLU A 73 -3.38 -28.35 17.21
N LEU A 74 -2.68 -27.21 17.18
CA LEU A 74 -3.04 -26.03 16.41
C LEU A 74 -1.83 -25.56 15.60
N GLU A 75 -2.13 -24.98 14.45
CA GLU A 75 -1.20 -24.26 13.58
C GLU A 75 -1.86 -22.92 13.27
N ILE A 76 -1.14 -21.81 13.46
CA ILE A 76 -1.66 -20.46 13.24
C ILE A 76 -0.75 -19.77 12.24
N LYS A 77 -1.34 -19.31 11.14
CA LYS A 77 -0.62 -18.58 10.09
C LYS A 77 -0.50 -17.08 10.37
N ARG A 78 -1.49 -16.49 11.02
CA ARG A 78 -1.40 -15.06 11.36
C ARG A 78 -0.29 -14.79 12.38
N GLY A 79 0.63 -13.90 12.02
CA GLY A 79 1.72 -13.43 12.88
C GLY A 79 1.24 -12.70 14.13
N GLY A 80 2.14 -12.55 15.10
CA GLY A 80 1.91 -11.82 16.34
C GLY A 80 1.22 -12.64 17.44
N THR A 81 0.75 -11.94 18.48
CA THR A 81 0.15 -12.58 19.65
C THR A 81 -1.24 -13.16 19.36
N SER A 82 -1.36 -14.48 19.53
CA SER A 82 -2.62 -15.22 19.44
C SER A 82 -3.16 -15.59 20.83
N ALA A 83 -4.34 -15.06 21.17
CA ALA A 83 -5.01 -15.33 22.45
C ALA A 83 -6.02 -16.49 22.36
N PHE A 84 -5.93 -17.42 23.31
CA PHE A 84 -6.81 -18.58 23.47
C PHE A 84 -7.49 -18.52 24.83
N ILE A 85 -8.80 -18.26 24.83
CA ILE A 85 -9.62 -18.08 26.04
C ILE A 85 -10.50 -19.31 26.23
N MET A 86 -10.68 -19.75 27.47
CA MET A 86 -11.68 -20.75 27.84
C MET A 86 -12.55 -20.25 28.99
N ASP A 87 -13.85 -20.28 28.77
CA ASP A 87 -14.87 -19.95 29.75
C ASP A 87 -15.63 -21.21 30.17
N CYS A 88 -15.52 -21.57 31.45
CA CYS A 88 -16.17 -22.75 32.01
C CYS A 88 -17.22 -22.36 33.05
N ARG A 89 -18.32 -23.12 33.10
CA ARG A 89 -19.40 -22.90 34.06
C ARG A 89 -19.87 -24.17 34.75
N ARG A 90 -20.27 -24.02 36.01
CA ARG A 90 -20.91 -25.07 36.79
C ARG A 90 -22.03 -24.47 37.63
N ASN A 91 -23.28 -24.77 37.28
CA ASN A 91 -24.46 -24.11 37.85
C ASN A 91 -24.38 -22.57 37.71
N ASN A 92 -24.22 -21.84 38.81
CA ASN A 92 -24.08 -20.37 38.84
C ASN A 92 -22.62 -19.91 39.06
N GLU A 93 -21.66 -20.83 39.06
CA GLU A 93 -20.23 -20.54 39.15
C GLU A 93 -19.63 -20.45 37.73
N PHE A 94 -18.76 -19.46 37.52
CA PHE A 94 -18.06 -19.23 36.27
C PHE A 94 -16.57 -19.09 36.57
N ILE A 95 -15.73 -19.62 35.70
CA ILE A 95 -14.27 -19.44 35.72
C ILE A 95 -13.80 -19.26 34.28
N ASN A 96 -12.81 -18.39 34.08
CA ASN A 96 -12.17 -18.20 32.79
C ASN A 96 -10.65 -18.30 32.92
N GLN A 97 -10.00 -18.78 31.87
CA GLN A 97 -8.56 -18.72 31.70
C GLN A 97 -8.22 -18.32 30.28
N ALA A 98 -7.02 -17.76 30.11
CA ALA A 98 -6.48 -17.43 28.80
C ALA A 98 -4.99 -17.79 28.76
N VAL A 99 -4.54 -18.26 27.61
CA VAL A 99 -3.13 -18.37 27.27
C VAL A 99 -2.87 -17.57 25.99
N ALA A 100 -1.69 -16.99 25.90
CA ALA A 100 -1.23 -16.27 24.71
C ALA A 100 -0.05 -17.03 24.11
N VAL A 101 -0.03 -17.16 22.79
CA VAL A 101 1.07 -17.77 22.04
C VAL A 101 1.50 -16.77 20.98
N GLU A 102 2.79 -16.43 20.99
CA GLU A 102 3.41 -15.54 20.02
C GLU A 102 3.81 -16.33 18.76
N ILE A 103 3.34 -15.91 17.59
CA ILE A 103 3.69 -16.52 16.30
C ILE A 103 4.74 -15.63 15.63
N VAL A 104 5.98 -16.12 15.57
CA VAL A 104 7.12 -15.38 15.05
C VAL A 104 7.25 -15.63 13.55
N LYS A 105 7.13 -14.57 12.76
CA LYS A 105 7.41 -14.54 11.32
C LYS A 105 8.73 -13.81 11.06
N ASN A 106 9.45 -14.25 10.04
CA ASN A 106 10.49 -13.46 9.39
C ASN A 106 9.89 -12.78 8.15
N THR A 107 10.61 -11.81 7.56
CA THR A 107 10.19 -11.09 6.35
C THR A 107 9.66 -12.00 5.25
N SER A 108 10.33 -13.14 4.99
CA SER A 108 9.93 -14.09 3.94
C SER A 108 8.58 -14.77 4.19
N ASP A 109 8.16 -14.88 5.45
CA ASP A 109 6.92 -15.58 5.84
C ASP A 109 5.67 -14.74 5.54
N TYR A 110 5.84 -13.46 5.18
CA TYR A 110 4.79 -12.56 4.70
C TYR A 110 4.57 -12.63 3.18
N PHE A 111 5.35 -13.43 2.45
CA PHE A 111 5.29 -13.51 0.98
C PHE A 111 5.26 -14.96 0.50
N LEU A 112 4.12 -15.63 0.69
CA LEU A 112 3.90 -17.02 0.31
C LEU A 112 2.96 -17.12 -0.89
N PHE A 113 3.48 -16.79 -2.08
CA PHE A 113 2.66 -16.81 -3.29
C PHE A 113 2.27 -18.23 -3.71
N ALA A 114 1.00 -18.42 -4.05
CA ALA A 114 0.50 -19.63 -4.68
C ALA A 114 1.24 -19.90 -6.01
N PRO A 115 1.36 -21.16 -6.47
CA PRO A 115 1.93 -21.46 -7.78
C PRO A 115 1.21 -20.70 -8.91
N PRO A 116 1.93 -20.22 -9.94
CA PRO A 116 1.30 -19.54 -11.06
C PRO A 116 0.32 -20.47 -11.78
N ALA A 117 -0.76 -19.90 -12.31
CA ALA A 117 -1.69 -20.64 -13.15
C ALA A 117 -1.02 -21.12 -14.45
N ASP A 118 -1.53 -22.22 -15.02
CA ASP A 118 -1.02 -22.77 -16.29
C ASP A 118 -1.20 -21.78 -17.47
N GLU A 119 -2.24 -20.94 -17.40
CA GLU A 119 -2.58 -19.94 -18.41
C GLU A 119 -2.62 -18.55 -17.78
N PRO A 120 -2.21 -17.49 -18.49
CA PRO A 120 -2.25 -16.14 -17.98
C PRO A 120 -3.68 -15.61 -17.83
N ASN A 121 -3.89 -14.71 -16.86
CA ASN A 121 -5.17 -14.04 -16.65
C ASN A 121 -5.46 -13.01 -17.77
N PHE A 122 -4.41 -12.41 -18.32
CA PHE A 122 -4.48 -11.51 -19.46
C PHE A 122 -3.17 -11.53 -20.24
N THR A 123 -3.22 -11.21 -21.53
CA THR A 123 -2.03 -11.13 -22.38
C THR A 123 -2.14 -9.95 -23.33
N ILE A 124 -1.06 -9.18 -23.43
CA ILE A 124 -0.84 -8.25 -24.55
C ILE A 124 0.34 -8.74 -25.39
N GLU A 125 0.50 -8.22 -26.60
CA GLU A 125 1.57 -8.63 -27.52
C GLU A 125 2.30 -7.42 -28.09
N TYR A 126 3.61 -7.56 -28.32
CA TYR A 126 4.45 -6.53 -28.92
C TYR A 126 5.45 -7.12 -29.93
N ALA A 127 5.85 -6.32 -30.90
CA ALA A 127 6.79 -6.73 -31.95
C ALA A 127 8.25 -6.62 -31.49
N ALA A 128 9.16 -7.25 -32.23
CA ALA A 128 10.59 -7.25 -31.91
C ALA A 128 11.28 -5.86 -32.00
N ASP A 129 10.69 -4.90 -32.73
CA ASP A 129 11.14 -3.51 -32.80
C ASP A 129 10.41 -2.59 -31.80
N GLU A 130 9.65 -3.18 -30.88
CA GLU A 130 8.87 -2.51 -29.86
C GLU A 130 9.38 -2.87 -28.46
N LYS A 131 9.13 -1.97 -27.51
CA LYS A 131 9.36 -2.18 -26.08
C LYS A 131 8.07 -1.91 -25.31
N VAL A 132 7.98 -2.59 -24.17
CA VAL A 132 6.95 -2.39 -23.15
C VAL A 132 7.44 -1.29 -22.21
N VAL A 133 6.55 -0.37 -21.85
CA VAL A 133 6.79 0.67 -20.85
C VAL A 133 5.64 0.61 -19.86
N TYR A 134 5.95 0.22 -18.62
CA TYR A 134 5.05 0.42 -17.51
C TYR A 134 4.98 1.92 -17.20
N THR A 135 3.78 2.46 -17.09
CA THR A 135 3.61 3.93 -16.99
C THR A 135 3.23 4.37 -15.60
N SER A 136 1.99 4.12 -15.21
CA SER A 136 1.48 4.38 -13.88
C SER A 136 0.44 3.37 -13.46
N GLN A 137 0.23 3.27 -12.15
CA GLN A 137 -0.96 2.68 -11.56
C GLN A 137 -1.75 3.71 -10.76
N ALA A 138 -3.02 3.41 -10.57
CA ALA A 138 -3.97 4.04 -9.68
C ALA A 138 -4.70 2.92 -8.91
N ARG A 139 -4.94 3.12 -7.62
CA ARG A 139 -5.71 2.20 -6.77
C ARG A 139 -6.98 2.88 -6.31
N GLY A 140 -8.03 2.10 -6.11
CA GLY A 140 -9.31 2.58 -5.60
C GLY A 140 -10.36 1.49 -5.67
N ASP A 141 -11.61 1.87 -5.51
CA ASP A 141 -12.78 1.02 -5.69
C ASP A 141 -13.57 1.60 -6.87
N VAL A 142 -13.36 1.06 -8.08
CA VAL A 142 -13.95 1.64 -9.30
C VAL A 142 -15.34 1.08 -9.61
N ASN A 143 -15.79 0.09 -8.85
CA ASN A 143 -17.07 -0.59 -9.03
C ASN A 143 -17.98 -0.60 -7.77
N ASP A 144 -17.58 0.10 -6.70
CA ASP A 144 -18.27 0.25 -5.40
C ASP A 144 -18.57 -1.10 -4.71
N ASP A 145 -17.65 -2.06 -4.83
CA ASP A 145 -17.76 -3.38 -4.19
C ASP A 145 -17.03 -3.50 -2.85
N GLN A 146 -16.36 -2.42 -2.42
CA GLN A 146 -15.54 -2.29 -1.21
C GLN A 146 -14.29 -3.18 -1.19
N VAL A 147 -13.90 -3.73 -2.34
CA VAL A 147 -12.66 -4.48 -2.50
C VAL A 147 -11.67 -3.62 -3.29
N PRO A 148 -10.36 -3.66 -2.97
CA PRO A 148 -9.38 -2.89 -3.73
C PRO A 148 -9.30 -3.33 -5.19
N ASP A 149 -9.37 -2.35 -6.09
CA ASP A 149 -9.07 -2.46 -7.50
C ASP A 149 -7.74 -1.77 -7.83
N VAL A 150 -7.14 -2.14 -8.96
CA VAL A 150 -5.98 -1.43 -9.53
C VAL A 150 -6.13 -1.22 -11.02
N ILE A 151 -5.79 -0.02 -11.45
CA ILE A 151 -5.78 0.41 -12.83
C ILE A 151 -4.35 0.76 -13.18
N PHE A 152 -3.86 0.27 -14.31
CA PHE A 152 -2.48 0.48 -14.69
C PHE A 152 -2.31 0.61 -16.20
N GLY A 153 -1.40 1.49 -16.58
CA GLY A 153 -1.10 1.78 -17.98
C GLY A 153 0.14 1.04 -18.46
N VAL A 154 0.04 0.45 -19.65
CA VAL A 154 1.18 -0.15 -20.36
C VAL A 154 1.25 0.43 -21.75
N GLN A 155 2.36 1.05 -22.10
CA GLN A 155 2.60 1.58 -23.43
C GLN A 155 3.50 0.64 -24.23
N ILE A 156 3.13 0.42 -25.48
CA ILE A 156 3.99 -0.21 -26.48
C ILE A 156 4.59 0.91 -27.33
N ARG A 157 5.92 0.99 -27.36
CA ARG A 157 6.67 2.04 -28.06
C ARG A 157 7.71 1.45 -28.98
N LYS A 158 8.07 2.17 -30.04
CA LYS A 158 9.21 1.79 -30.87
C LYS A 158 10.51 1.96 -30.11
N VAL A 159 11.37 0.94 -30.18
CA VAL A 159 12.71 0.98 -29.55
C VAL A 159 13.59 2.07 -30.16
N ALA A 160 13.40 2.37 -31.44
CA ALA A 160 14.28 3.26 -32.19
C ALA A 160 14.14 4.75 -31.82
N ASP A 161 12.92 5.21 -31.51
CA ASP A 161 12.59 6.63 -31.36
C ASP A 161 11.53 6.94 -30.31
N ASN A 162 11.14 5.94 -29.51
CA ASN A 162 10.10 6.06 -28.48
C ASN A 162 8.71 6.47 -29.03
N SER A 163 8.47 6.43 -30.35
CA SER A 163 7.14 6.71 -30.89
C SER A 163 6.10 5.72 -30.34
N LEU A 164 4.94 6.24 -29.96
CA LEU A 164 3.86 5.45 -29.40
C LEU A 164 3.25 4.56 -30.49
N VAL A 165 3.17 3.26 -30.21
CA VAL A 165 2.44 2.28 -31.02
C VAL A 165 1.04 2.08 -30.49
N ARG A 166 0.92 1.91 -29.17
CA ARG A 166 -0.35 1.69 -28.47
C ARG A 166 -0.22 2.01 -26.98
N THR A 167 -1.29 2.48 -26.38
CA THR A 167 -1.49 2.50 -24.93
C THR A 167 -2.57 1.47 -24.58
N HIS A 168 -2.22 0.55 -23.68
CA HIS A 168 -3.15 -0.32 -22.98
C HIS A 168 -3.44 0.30 -21.61
N LEU A 169 -4.71 0.53 -21.29
CA LEU A 169 -5.13 0.85 -19.94
C LEU A 169 -5.85 -0.37 -19.41
N LEU A 170 -5.23 -1.08 -18.46
CA LEU A 170 -5.76 -2.30 -17.90
C LEU A 170 -6.34 -2.02 -16.51
N GLN A 171 -7.41 -2.70 -16.16
CA GLN A 171 -7.99 -2.69 -14.83
C GLN A 171 -8.09 -4.12 -14.30
N LEU A 172 -7.66 -4.32 -13.05
CA LEU A 172 -7.93 -5.49 -12.26
C LEU A 172 -9.05 -5.13 -11.30
N LEU A 173 -10.21 -5.77 -11.49
CA LEU A 173 -11.30 -5.72 -10.52
C LEU A 173 -11.05 -6.79 -9.47
N GLY A 174 -11.04 -6.39 -8.21
CA GLY A 174 -10.83 -7.25 -7.06
C GLY A 174 -12.01 -8.19 -6.79
N GLY A 175 -11.94 -8.86 -5.65
CA GLY A 175 -12.93 -9.78 -5.14
C GLY A 175 -12.51 -11.24 -5.21
N PRO A 176 -13.40 -12.18 -4.85
CA PRO A 176 -13.10 -13.61 -4.80
C PRO A 176 -12.81 -14.24 -6.18
N PHE A 177 -13.12 -13.51 -7.27
CA PHE A 177 -12.86 -13.93 -8.64
C PHE A 177 -12.28 -12.73 -9.41
N PRO A 178 -11.03 -12.36 -9.12
CA PRO A 178 -10.43 -11.16 -9.68
C PRO A 178 -10.27 -11.30 -11.20
N ILE A 179 -10.47 -10.20 -11.93
CA ILE A 179 -10.42 -10.20 -13.39
C ILE A 179 -9.64 -9.00 -13.93
N ILE A 180 -8.73 -9.26 -14.87
CA ILE A 180 -8.05 -8.22 -15.63
C ILE A 180 -8.80 -7.99 -16.95
N THR A 181 -9.15 -6.74 -17.21
CA THR A 181 -9.76 -6.31 -18.48
C THR A 181 -9.07 -5.06 -19.02
N GLU A 182 -9.24 -4.80 -20.32
CA GLU A 182 -8.74 -3.58 -20.95
C GLU A 182 -9.87 -2.53 -21.02
N VAL A 183 -9.57 -1.34 -20.52
CA VAL A 183 -10.43 -0.15 -20.61
C VAL A 183 -10.31 0.43 -22.02
N VAL A 184 -11.46 0.73 -22.63
CA VAL A 184 -11.48 1.38 -23.95
C VAL A 184 -11.01 2.83 -23.80
N THR A 185 -9.88 3.15 -24.43
CA THR A 185 -9.27 4.49 -24.36
C THR A 185 -9.61 5.38 -25.55
N ASP A 186 -10.08 4.84 -26.67
CA ASP A 186 -10.33 5.59 -27.92
C ASP A 186 -9.16 6.54 -28.30
N GLU A 187 -9.33 7.86 -28.16
CA GLU A 187 -8.32 8.87 -28.48
C GLU A 187 -7.35 9.18 -27.32
N CYS A 188 -7.52 8.52 -26.17
CA CYS A 188 -6.70 8.63 -24.96
C CYS A 188 -5.47 7.72 -25.01
N ASP A 189 -4.67 7.88 -26.05
CA ASP A 189 -3.34 7.32 -26.12
C ASP A 189 -2.33 8.17 -25.31
N ALA A 190 -1.14 7.63 -25.05
CA ALA A 190 -0.07 8.30 -24.29
C ALA A 190 -0.42 8.69 -22.83
N VAL A 191 -1.25 7.89 -22.18
CA VAL A 191 -1.45 7.99 -20.71
C VAL A 191 -0.20 7.46 -20.02
N SER A 192 0.48 8.34 -19.29
CA SER A 192 1.73 8.06 -18.56
C SER A 192 1.60 8.22 -17.05
N THR A 193 0.63 9.01 -16.60
CA THR A 193 0.29 9.24 -15.20
C THR A 193 -1.19 8.89 -15.00
N LEU A 194 -1.51 8.21 -13.88
CA LEU A 194 -2.88 7.94 -13.46
C LEU A 194 -3.09 8.56 -12.07
N ILE A 195 -4.16 9.33 -11.91
CA ILE A 195 -4.55 9.94 -10.64
C ILE A 195 -5.95 9.42 -10.25
N PRO A 196 -6.05 8.54 -9.24
CA PRO A 196 -7.35 8.10 -8.74
C PRO A 196 -8.00 9.16 -7.86
N LYS A 197 -9.28 9.45 -8.12
CA LYS A 197 -10.10 10.30 -7.27
C LYS A 197 -11.57 10.11 -7.59
N ASP A 198 -12.44 10.02 -6.59
CA ASP A 198 -13.89 10.19 -6.78
C ASP A 198 -14.17 11.67 -7.10
N LEU A 199 -14.33 11.99 -8.39
CA LEU A 199 -14.42 13.37 -8.90
C LEU A 199 -15.82 13.95 -8.71
N ASP A 200 -16.87 13.14 -8.90
CA ASP A 200 -18.26 13.57 -8.83
C ASP A 200 -18.99 13.16 -7.53
N GLN A 201 -18.26 12.56 -6.58
CA GLN A 201 -18.72 12.15 -5.25
C GLN A 201 -19.83 11.11 -5.29
N ASP A 202 -19.78 10.20 -6.26
CA ASP A 202 -20.74 9.11 -6.41
C ASP A 202 -20.31 7.80 -5.73
N SER A 203 -19.20 7.82 -4.98
CA SER A 203 -18.55 6.72 -4.27
C SER A 203 -17.72 5.78 -5.15
N TYR A 204 -17.80 5.90 -6.48
CA TYR A 204 -16.89 5.18 -7.36
C TYR A 204 -15.59 5.96 -7.47
N THR A 205 -14.47 5.25 -7.56
CA THR A 205 -13.19 5.88 -7.88
C THR A 205 -13.15 6.18 -9.38
N ASP A 206 -13.01 7.47 -9.73
CA ASP A 206 -12.66 7.89 -11.09
C ASP A 206 -11.15 7.97 -11.25
N VAL A 207 -10.68 8.08 -12.50
CA VAL A 207 -9.25 8.18 -12.81
C VAL A 207 -9.00 9.26 -13.85
N ILE A 208 -8.03 10.14 -13.58
CA ILE A 208 -7.46 11.05 -14.57
C ILE A 208 -6.22 10.39 -15.17
N GLY A 209 -6.25 10.12 -16.48
CA GLY A 209 -5.09 9.70 -17.25
C GLY A 209 -4.43 10.89 -17.94
N ALA A 210 -3.12 11.04 -17.80
CA ALA A 210 -2.38 12.20 -18.30
C ALA A 210 -1.05 11.81 -18.94
N SER A 211 -0.61 12.55 -19.96
CA SER A 211 0.76 12.44 -20.51
C SER A 211 1.79 13.10 -19.59
N SER A 212 3.06 12.73 -19.71
CA SER A 212 4.15 13.35 -18.94
C SER A 212 4.72 14.61 -19.63
N ASP A 213 5.44 15.44 -18.86
CA ASP A 213 6.13 16.62 -19.42
C ASP A 213 7.17 16.23 -20.48
N TYR A 214 7.83 15.07 -20.32
CA TYR A 214 8.78 14.58 -21.32
C TYR A 214 8.10 14.35 -22.67
N GLU A 215 6.93 13.72 -22.68
CA GLU A 215 6.17 13.47 -23.90
C GLU A 215 5.71 14.77 -24.55
N ARG A 216 5.25 15.73 -23.73
CA ARG A 216 4.87 17.07 -24.21
C ARG A 216 6.02 17.74 -24.94
N GLN A 217 7.20 17.76 -24.32
CA GLN A 217 8.36 18.48 -24.84
C GLN A 217 9.05 17.76 -26.01
N ASN A 218 9.08 16.42 -26.02
CA ASN A 218 9.94 15.65 -26.92
C ASN A 218 9.17 14.83 -27.97
N LEU A 219 7.93 14.45 -27.67
CA LEU A 219 7.12 13.58 -28.54
C LEU A 219 5.91 14.29 -29.14
N SER A 220 5.69 15.57 -28.79
CA SER A 220 4.54 16.36 -29.23
C SER A 220 3.20 15.75 -28.81
N THR A 221 3.17 15.08 -27.65
CA THR A 221 1.97 14.46 -27.09
C THR A 221 1.69 15.01 -25.71
N SER A 222 0.49 15.55 -25.52
CA SER A 222 0.08 16.08 -24.23
C SER A 222 -1.43 16.01 -24.11
N LYS A 223 -1.91 15.03 -23.36
CA LYS A 223 -3.33 14.72 -23.23
C LYS A 223 -3.74 14.60 -21.78
N ILE A 224 -5.02 14.87 -21.53
CA ILE A 224 -5.74 14.58 -20.30
C ILE A 224 -6.97 13.79 -20.70
N CYS A 225 -7.25 12.71 -19.98
CA CYS A 225 -8.41 11.87 -20.18
C CYS A 225 -9.05 11.54 -18.85
N LEU A 226 -10.37 11.51 -18.84
CA LEU A 226 -11.16 11.30 -17.64
C LEU A 226 -11.87 9.96 -17.78
N PHE A 227 -11.70 9.09 -16.79
CA PHE A 227 -12.34 7.78 -16.74
C PHE A 227 -13.24 7.73 -15.53
N LYS A 228 -14.53 7.50 -15.76
CA LYS A 228 -15.54 7.42 -14.72
C LYS A 228 -15.65 5.98 -14.17
N GLY A 229 -15.73 5.83 -12.85
CA GLY A 229 -16.07 4.58 -12.20
C GLY A 229 -17.52 4.14 -12.47
N THR A 230 -17.77 2.85 -12.53
CA THR A 230 -19.11 2.27 -12.77
C THR A 230 -19.21 0.88 -12.15
N ASP A 231 -20.42 0.33 -12.01
CA ASP A 231 -20.67 -1.07 -11.59
C ASP A 231 -19.85 -2.14 -12.33
N THR A 232 -19.29 -1.83 -13.50
CA THR A 232 -18.51 -2.75 -14.33
C THR A 232 -17.03 -2.36 -14.49
N GLY A 233 -16.56 -1.41 -13.69
CA GLY A 233 -15.23 -0.81 -13.79
C GLY A 233 -15.21 0.49 -14.57
N LEU A 234 -14.02 0.92 -14.99
CA LEU A 234 -13.82 2.23 -15.62
C LEU A 234 -14.37 2.33 -17.05
N VAL A 235 -14.91 3.49 -17.37
CA VAL A 235 -15.30 3.90 -18.74
C VAL A 235 -14.75 5.29 -19.05
N LEU A 236 -14.33 5.52 -20.30
CA LEU A 236 -13.90 6.85 -20.73
C LEU A 236 -15.09 7.83 -20.74
N ASP A 237 -14.96 8.95 -20.02
CA ASP A 237 -15.93 10.03 -19.98
C ASP A 237 -15.25 11.40 -19.83
N ASN A 238 -14.82 11.97 -20.96
CA ASN A 238 -14.20 13.30 -20.98
C ASN A 238 -15.18 14.45 -20.69
N GLU A 239 -16.47 14.17 -20.44
CA GLU A 239 -17.46 15.16 -20.00
C GLU A 239 -17.70 15.10 -18.47
N LEU A 240 -17.05 14.19 -17.75
CA LEU A 240 -17.18 14.00 -16.29
C LEU A 240 -16.89 15.29 -15.50
N VAL A 241 -15.90 16.07 -15.94
CA VAL A 241 -15.52 17.35 -15.33
C VAL A 241 -15.91 18.48 -16.26
N ALA A 242 -16.68 19.45 -15.75
CA ALA A 242 -17.11 20.60 -16.54
C ALA A 242 -15.91 21.46 -16.96
N ASN A 243 -15.79 21.76 -18.25
CA ASN A 243 -14.70 22.55 -18.80
C ASN A 243 -15.24 23.79 -19.54
N ASP A 244 -15.45 24.87 -18.78
CA ASP A 244 -15.79 26.20 -19.31
C ASP A 244 -14.53 27.07 -19.57
N THR A 245 -13.34 26.47 -19.56
CA THR A 245 -12.03 27.14 -19.68
C THR A 245 -11.49 27.08 -21.12
N SER A 246 -10.23 27.50 -21.30
CA SER A 246 -9.51 27.33 -22.57
C SER A 246 -8.73 26.02 -22.72
N LEU A 247 -8.76 25.15 -21.70
CA LEU A 247 -8.04 23.88 -21.67
C LEU A 247 -8.57 22.91 -22.74
N ASP A 248 -7.72 22.52 -23.68
CA ASP A 248 -7.99 21.47 -24.66
C ASP A 248 -7.43 20.14 -24.13
N LEU A 249 -8.29 19.23 -23.67
CA LEU A 249 -7.87 17.94 -23.11
C LEU A 249 -7.08 17.08 -24.11
N ALA A 250 -7.31 17.23 -25.42
CA ALA A 250 -6.59 16.48 -26.44
C ALA A 250 -5.20 17.07 -26.77
N ASN A 251 -4.94 18.33 -26.38
CA ASN A 251 -3.68 19.05 -26.60
C ASN A 251 -3.38 19.96 -25.40
N ALA A 252 -3.29 19.38 -24.21
CA ALA A 252 -3.36 20.11 -22.95
C ALA A 252 -2.13 21.00 -22.67
N ASP A 253 -1.01 20.78 -23.37
CA ASP A 253 0.30 21.38 -23.04
C ASP A 253 0.65 21.18 -21.55
N LEU A 254 0.27 20.02 -21.00
CA LEU A 254 0.38 19.58 -19.61
C LEU A 254 1.83 19.31 -19.19
N ILE A 255 2.28 20.04 -18.18
CA ILE A 255 3.54 19.84 -17.47
C ILE A 255 3.38 18.75 -16.42
N THR A 256 2.38 18.86 -15.54
CA THR A 256 2.19 17.90 -14.45
C THR A 256 0.76 17.89 -13.92
N THR A 257 0.40 16.80 -13.25
CA THR A 257 -0.86 16.61 -12.54
C THR A 257 -0.56 15.97 -11.19
N GLY A 258 -1.31 16.34 -10.15
CA GLY A 258 -1.15 15.75 -8.82
C GLY A 258 -2.34 15.99 -7.90
N LEU A 259 -2.27 15.40 -6.71
CA LEU A 259 -3.27 15.55 -5.66
C LEU A 259 -2.75 16.50 -4.60
N ILE A 260 -3.47 17.59 -4.35
CA ILE A 260 -3.08 18.65 -3.42
C ILE A 260 -4.34 19.19 -2.76
N ASP A 261 -4.41 19.24 -1.43
CA ASP A 261 -5.53 19.88 -0.71
C ASP A 261 -5.45 21.40 -0.92
N ARG A 262 -6.28 21.98 -1.76
CA ARG A 262 -6.15 23.40 -2.13
C ARG A 262 -6.69 24.32 -1.03
N ASN A 263 -7.80 23.95 -0.41
CA ASN A 263 -8.62 24.79 0.46
C ASN A 263 -8.49 24.41 1.96
N ASN A 264 -7.55 23.53 2.29
CA ASN A 264 -7.26 23.01 3.63
C ASN A 264 -8.48 22.35 4.29
N ASN A 265 -9.25 21.59 3.50
CA ASN A 265 -10.44 20.88 3.97
C ASN A 265 -10.18 19.38 4.22
N VAL A 266 -8.93 18.94 4.12
CA VAL A 266 -8.44 17.54 4.23
C VAL A 266 -8.71 16.69 2.98
N ALA A 267 -9.66 17.07 2.13
CA ALA A 267 -9.87 16.40 0.85
C ALA A 267 -8.85 16.91 -0.18
N LEU A 268 -8.03 16.00 -0.70
CA LEU A 268 -7.12 16.34 -1.79
C LEU A 268 -7.91 16.75 -3.04
N ASP A 269 -7.52 17.85 -3.66
CA ASP A 269 -8.04 18.35 -4.94
C ASP A 269 -7.11 17.96 -6.10
N ILE A 270 -7.55 18.18 -7.33
CA ILE A 270 -6.69 17.96 -8.51
C ILE A 270 -5.96 19.25 -8.84
N TYR A 271 -4.63 19.17 -8.88
CA TYR A 271 -3.75 20.20 -9.42
C TYR A 271 -3.29 19.84 -10.83
N LEU A 272 -3.39 20.77 -11.78
CA LEU A 272 -2.78 20.62 -13.10
C LEU A 272 -2.00 21.87 -13.48
N LEU A 273 -0.83 21.68 -14.08
CA LEU A 273 -0.03 22.78 -14.61
C LEU A 273 0.22 22.56 -16.09
N THR A 274 -0.06 23.56 -16.90
CA THR A 274 0.24 23.59 -18.35
C THR A 274 1.33 24.60 -18.63
N GLY A 275 1.88 24.67 -19.85
CA GLY A 275 2.92 25.66 -20.20
C GLY A 275 2.50 27.12 -20.11
N THR A 276 1.21 27.42 -19.93
CA THR A 276 0.70 28.81 -19.90
C THR A 276 -0.28 29.12 -18.77
N LYS A 277 -0.91 28.10 -18.19
CA LYS A 277 -1.95 28.24 -17.17
C LYS A 277 -1.83 27.18 -16.08
N GLU A 278 -2.29 27.54 -14.91
CA GLU A 278 -2.54 26.63 -13.79
C GLU A 278 -4.03 26.30 -13.74
N TYR A 279 -4.37 25.06 -13.40
CA TYR A 279 -5.74 24.61 -13.26
C TYR A 279 -5.95 23.83 -11.96
N TRP A 280 -7.15 23.97 -11.42
CA TRP A 280 -7.61 23.20 -10.27
C TRP A 280 -8.96 22.54 -10.56
N ILE A 281 -9.20 21.38 -9.94
CA ILE A 281 -10.54 20.80 -9.79
C ILE A 281 -10.78 20.63 -8.29
N GLU A 282 -11.66 21.46 -7.72
CA GLU A 282 -12.07 21.37 -6.31
C GLU A 282 -13.06 20.22 -6.13
N ILE A 283 -12.72 19.28 -5.25
CA ILE A 283 -13.54 18.10 -4.95
C ILE A 283 -14.57 18.46 -3.88
N GLY A 284 -15.83 18.11 -4.14
CA GLY A 284 -16.95 18.46 -3.27
C GLY A 284 -17.49 19.88 -3.45
N ALA A 285 -17.11 20.55 -4.54
CA ALA A 285 -17.73 21.80 -4.95
C ALA A 285 -19.25 21.61 -5.18
N SER A 286 -20.04 22.58 -4.71
CA SER A 286 -21.52 22.48 -4.74
C SER A 286 -22.13 22.43 -6.14
N ASP A 287 -21.39 22.85 -7.17
CA ASP A 287 -21.78 22.86 -8.57
C ASP A 287 -21.17 21.70 -9.38
N GLY A 288 -20.56 20.72 -8.69
CA GLY A 288 -19.89 19.57 -9.30
C GLY A 288 -18.44 19.85 -9.71
N PRO A 289 -17.70 18.83 -10.17
CA PRO A 289 -16.31 18.99 -10.56
C PRO A 289 -16.21 19.85 -11.83
N LYS A 290 -15.31 20.83 -11.80
CA LYS A 290 -15.03 21.73 -12.92
C LYS A 290 -13.57 22.15 -12.94
N PHE A 291 -13.05 22.46 -14.13
CA PHE A 291 -11.75 23.10 -14.26
C PHE A 291 -11.83 24.58 -13.91
N GLU A 292 -10.95 25.02 -13.01
CA GLU A 292 -10.75 26.43 -12.66
C GLU A 292 -9.39 26.90 -13.18
N GLU A 293 -9.36 27.94 -14.01
CA GLU A 293 -8.14 28.44 -14.69
C GLU A 293 -7.52 29.64 -13.96
N PHE A 294 -6.20 29.64 -13.80
CA PHE A 294 -5.41 30.71 -13.17
C PHE A 294 -4.19 31.08 -14.02
N ASP A 295 -3.82 32.37 -13.97
CA ASP A 295 -2.58 32.87 -14.57
C ASP A 295 -1.38 32.57 -13.67
N TYR A 296 -0.26 32.14 -14.26
CA TYR A 296 1.01 32.00 -13.56
C TYR A 296 2.19 32.45 -14.44
N ASP A 297 3.36 32.67 -13.84
CA ASP A 297 4.59 32.99 -14.57
C ASP A 297 5.42 31.71 -14.82
N PRO A 298 5.52 31.24 -16.08
CA PRO A 298 6.24 30.00 -16.40
C PRO A 298 7.76 30.14 -16.38
N SER A 299 8.31 31.34 -16.14
CA SER A 299 9.75 31.60 -16.27
C SER A 299 10.63 30.74 -15.36
N VAL A 300 10.14 30.33 -14.18
CA VAL A 300 10.87 29.45 -13.26
C VAL A 300 11.07 28.05 -13.81
N LEU A 301 10.13 27.54 -14.61
CA LEU A 301 10.21 26.21 -15.22
C LEU A 301 10.90 26.20 -16.59
N ALA A 302 11.37 27.36 -17.06
CA ALA A 302 11.95 27.49 -18.38
C ALA A 302 13.21 26.62 -18.56
N GLY A 303 13.15 25.68 -19.50
CA GLY A 303 14.25 24.76 -19.79
C GLY A 303 14.38 23.59 -18.81
N LEU A 304 13.37 23.38 -17.96
CA LEU A 304 13.26 22.23 -17.08
C LEU A 304 12.25 21.23 -17.64
N THR A 305 12.45 19.95 -17.34
CA THR A 305 11.43 18.91 -17.48
C THR A 305 11.00 18.49 -16.08
N VAL A 306 9.71 18.62 -15.79
CA VAL A 306 9.10 18.25 -14.50
C VAL A 306 8.77 16.76 -14.50
N SER A 307 9.13 16.06 -13.43
CA SER A 307 8.88 14.62 -13.28
C SER A 307 7.71 14.31 -12.34
N LYS A 308 7.58 15.01 -11.21
CA LYS A 308 6.50 14.81 -10.22
C LYS A 308 6.09 16.12 -9.56
N VAL A 309 4.90 16.12 -8.97
CA VAL A 309 4.39 17.19 -8.11
C VAL A 309 3.67 16.59 -6.90
N LEU A 310 3.84 17.20 -5.73
CA LEU A 310 3.16 16.89 -4.49
C LEU A 310 3.20 18.11 -3.56
N SER A 311 2.41 18.11 -2.49
CA SER A 311 2.38 19.20 -1.51
C SER A 311 2.71 18.73 -0.11
N PHE A 312 3.53 19.52 0.60
CA PHE A 312 3.83 19.37 2.02
C PHE A 312 4.57 20.61 2.53
N ASP A 313 4.69 20.79 3.84
CA ASP A 313 5.47 21.89 4.46
C ASP A 313 6.96 21.66 4.24
N PHE A 314 7.53 22.27 3.19
CA PHE A 314 8.91 21.98 2.78
C PHE A 314 9.93 22.74 3.63
N ASP A 315 9.61 23.97 4.03
CA ASP A 315 10.49 24.90 4.74
C ASP A 315 10.18 25.03 6.24
N ALA A 316 9.39 24.09 6.79
CA ALA A 316 9.06 23.96 8.21
C ALA A 316 8.39 25.22 8.79
N ASN A 317 7.59 25.93 7.99
CA ASN A 317 6.95 27.18 8.40
C ASN A 317 5.46 27.00 8.77
N SER A 318 4.96 25.76 8.77
CA SER A 318 3.57 25.35 8.98
C SER A 318 2.59 25.77 7.87
N ASN A 319 3.10 26.13 6.69
CA ASN A 319 2.33 26.37 5.48
C ASN A 319 2.86 25.45 4.37
N GLU A 320 1.97 24.64 3.81
CA GLU A 320 2.36 23.72 2.76
C GLU A 320 2.88 24.44 1.50
N ASP A 321 3.91 23.87 0.91
CA ASP A 321 4.44 24.21 -0.39
C ASP A 321 4.02 23.16 -1.41
N ILE A 322 3.88 23.58 -2.67
CA ILE A 322 3.85 22.65 -3.80
C ILE A 322 5.28 22.41 -4.25
N LEU A 323 5.76 21.18 -4.09
CA LEU A 323 7.04 20.73 -4.58
C LEU A 323 6.90 20.19 -6.01
N PHE A 324 7.70 20.74 -6.93
CA PHE A 324 7.96 20.18 -8.24
C PHE A 324 9.35 19.57 -8.26
N THR A 325 9.43 18.30 -8.65
CA THR A 325 10.72 17.67 -8.97
C THR A 325 10.98 17.82 -10.46
N ALA A 326 12.19 18.24 -10.83
CA ALA A 326 12.52 18.52 -12.21
C ALA A 326 13.99 18.23 -12.50
N TYR A 327 14.37 18.29 -13.77
CA TYR A 327 15.76 18.27 -14.20
C TYR A 327 15.99 19.22 -15.36
N ASP A 328 17.21 19.73 -15.47
CA ASP A 328 17.62 20.59 -16.59
C ASP A 328 18.12 19.81 -17.81
N SER A 329 18.46 20.52 -18.89
CA SER A 329 18.97 19.91 -20.12
C SER A 329 20.28 19.13 -19.97
N ASN A 330 21.03 19.31 -18.88
CA ASN A 330 22.23 18.53 -18.57
C ASN A 330 21.92 17.32 -17.68
N GLY A 331 20.66 17.14 -17.30
CA GLY A 331 20.18 16.11 -16.39
C GLY A 331 20.44 16.39 -14.92
N ALA A 332 20.73 17.64 -14.53
CA ALA A 332 20.88 17.98 -13.12
C ALA A 332 19.49 18.12 -12.46
N GLY A 333 19.26 17.36 -11.39
CA GLY A 333 18.03 17.41 -10.59
C GLY A 333 17.82 18.76 -9.91
N LYS A 334 16.55 19.18 -9.81
CA LYS A 334 16.10 20.40 -9.15
C LYS A 334 14.79 20.15 -8.39
N PHE A 335 14.68 20.75 -7.22
CA PHE A 335 13.41 20.93 -6.52
C PHE A 335 12.99 22.39 -6.65
N ILE A 336 11.74 22.61 -7.04
CA ILE A 336 11.13 23.94 -7.07
C ILE A 336 9.97 23.90 -6.09
N THR A 337 10.00 24.76 -5.08
CA THR A 337 8.89 24.89 -4.12
C THR A 337 8.13 26.15 -4.41
N VAL A 338 6.80 26.08 -4.34
CA VAL A 338 5.90 27.22 -4.51
C VAL A 338 4.96 27.25 -3.31
N PRO A 339 5.02 28.27 -2.45
CA PRO A 339 4.14 28.34 -1.29
C PRO A 339 2.67 28.35 -1.70
N LYS A 340 1.84 27.57 -1.00
CA LYS A 340 0.39 27.71 -1.11
C LYS A 340 -0.04 29.02 -0.46
N SER A 341 -1.01 29.72 -1.06
CA SER A 341 -1.54 30.97 -0.54
C SER A 341 -3.06 31.07 -0.73
N GLY A 342 -3.82 30.92 0.36
CA GLY A 342 -5.29 30.83 0.27
C GLY A 342 -5.69 29.67 -0.62
N ASP A 343 -6.60 29.91 -1.56
CA ASP A 343 -7.11 28.90 -2.50
C ASP A 343 -6.25 28.82 -3.78
N GLY A 344 -4.92 28.93 -3.70
CA GLY A 344 -4.06 28.92 -4.88
C GLY A 344 -2.57 28.92 -4.56
N THR A 345 -1.76 29.33 -5.54
CA THR A 345 -0.29 29.26 -5.50
C THR A 345 0.35 30.65 -5.49
N ASN A 346 1.47 30.79 -4.76
CA ASN A 346 2.26 32.02 -4.74
C ASN A 346 3.55 31.90 -5.58
N TRP A 347 3.40 31.85 -6.90
CA TRP A 347 4.52 31.83 -7.86
C TRP A 347 5.47 33.05 -7.75
N ALA A 348 5.16 34.08 -6.98
CA ALA A 348 6.10 35.18 -6.75
C ALA A 348 7.20 34.83 -5.72
N GLU A 349 6.99 33.79 -4.92
CA GLU A 349 7.85 33.39 -3.80
C GLU A 349 8.45 31.99 -3.98
N TYR A 350 8.53 31.51 -5.23
CA TYR A 350 9.14 30.21 -5.49
C TYR A 350 10.61 30.18 -5.01
N LEU A 351 11.06 29.00 -4.60
CA LEU A 351 12.46 28.71 -4.32
C LEU A 351 12.94 27.57 -5.23
N VAL A 352 14.23 27.58 -5.55
CA VAL A 352 14.87 26.54 -6.36
C VAL A 352 16.04 25.96 -5.57
N TYR A 353 16.03 24.65 -5.42
CA TYR A 353 17.06 23.89 -4.73
C TYR A 353 17.80 23.03 -5.76
N ASP A 354 19.11 23.24 -5.84
CA ASP A 354 20.04 22.48 -6.67
C ASP A 354 20.73 21.38 -5.85
N ASN A 355 21.44 20.48 -6.54
CA ASN A 355 22.18 19.35 -5.95
C ASN A 355 21.27 18.33 -5.24
N VAL A 356 20.01 18.26 -5.66
CA VAL A 356 19.10 17.19 -5.29
C VAL A 356 19.24 16.01 -6.28
N PRO A 357 18.83 14.79 -5.90
CA PRO A 357 18.86 13.62 -6.80
C PRO A 357 18.09 13.85 -8.12
N THR A 358 18.39 13.05 -9.15
CA THR A 358 17.53 13.02 -10.35
C THR A 358 16.26 12.23 -10.05
N THR A 359 15.28 12.92 -9.46
CA THR A 359 14.14 12.28 -8.81
C THR A 359 13.19 11.58 -9.78
N LYS A 360 12.98 10.30 -9.51
CA LYS A 360 12.03 9.40 -10.16
C LYS A 360 10.72 9.30 -9.38
N ALA A 361 10.81 9.20 -8.06
CA ALA A 361 9.66 9.13 -7.16
C ALA A 361 9.94 9.91 -5.87
N VAL A 362 8.89 10.48 -5.32
CA VAL A 362 8.92 11.23 -4.06
C VAL A 362 7.57 11.06 -3.37
N GLU A 363 7.58 10.61 -2.12
CA GLU A 363 6.36 10.37 -1.33
C GLU A 363 6.60 10.63 0.15
N PRO A 364 5.61 11.16 0.90
CA PRO A 364 5.66 11.20 2.35
C PRO A 364 5.68 9.79 2.95
N ILE A 365 6.44 9.60 4.02
CA ILE A 365 6.51 8.35 4.78
C ILE A 365 6.43 8.64 6.29
N VAL A 366 6.43 7.61 7.13
CA VAL A 366 6.63 7.73 8.59
C VAL A 366 7.90 6.95 8.95
N TYR A 367 9.02 7.64 9.10
CA TYR A 367 10.31 6.98 9.34
C TYR A 367 10.59 6.76 10.82
N ASP A 368 10.52 7.78 11.67
CA ASP A 368 10.94 7.66 13.07
C ASP A 368 9.81 7.84 14.10
N GLN A 369 8.57 7.86 13.61
CA GLN A 369 7.34 8.03 14.38
C GLN A 369 7.26 9.32 15.20
N ASP A 370 8.00 10.34 14.83
CA ASP A 370 7.80 11.67 15.38
C ASP A 370 6.66 12.43 14.65
N THR A 371 6.57 13.74 14.88
CA THR A 371 5.57 14.60 14.22
C THR A 371 6.14 15.41 13.06
N ASP A 372 7.45 15.35 12.88
CA ASP A 372 8.14 16.02 11.80
C ASP A 372 7.90 15.23 10.52
N LEU A 373 7.95 15.93 9.38
CA LEU A 373 7.62 15.31 8.11
C LEU A 373 8.83 14.53 7.58
N ASP A 374 8.59 13.30 7.15
CA ASP A 374 9.53 12.47 6.41
C ASP A 374 9.12 12.31 4.96
N ILE A 375 10.10 12.39 4.05
CA ILE A 375 9.90 12.18 2.62
C ILE A 375 10.90 11.16 2.10
N LEU A 376 10.41 10.10 1.45
CA LEU A 376 11.23 9.20 0.67
C LEU A 376 11.47 9.78 -0.73
N VAL A 377 12.73 9.87 -1.14
CA VAL A 377 13.16 10.27 -2.49
C VAL A 377 13.91 9.12 -3.15
N MET A 378 13.40 8.70 -4.30
CA MET A 378 14.08 7.77 -5.20
C MET A 378 14.63 8.52 -6.41
N GLY A 379 15.89 8.27 -6.76
CA GLY A 379 16.54 8.88 -7.91
C GLY A 379 17.35 7.91 -8.76
N ASP A 380 17.39 8.18 -10.05
CA ASP A 380 18.14 7.40 -11.03
C ASP A 380 19.52 8.03 -11.33
N GLU A 381 20.42 7.31 -12.00
CA GLU A 381 21.71 7.85 -12.45
C GLU A 381 21.53 8.89 -13.57
N SER A 382 20.52 8.69 -14.42
CA SER A 382 20.09 9.62 -15.45
C SER A 382 18.63 9.98 -15.19
N PRO A 383 18.20 11.21 -15.52
CA PRO A 383 16.82 11.61 -15.28
C PRO A 383 15.83 10.64 -15.92
N SER A 384 14.89 10.15 -15.11
CA SER A 384 13.81 9.31 -15.62
C SER A 384 12.88 10.15 -16.48
N ASN A 385 12.64 9.69 -17.71
CA ASN A 385 11.62 10.24 -18.59
C ASN A 385 10.35 9.38 -18.61
N GLY A 386 10.25 8.38 -17.72
CA GLY A 386 9.14 7.42 -17.66
C GLY A 386 9.05 6.44 -18.82
N ILE A 387 10.03 6.42 -19.75
CA ILE A 387 10.01 5.59 -20.97
C ILE A 387 11.32 4.79 -21.14
N ASP A 388 12.44 5.42 -20.82
CA ASP A 388 13.77 4.86 -20.85
C ASP A 388 14.21 4.63 -19.41
N LEU A 389 14.50 3.38 -19.11
CA LEU A 389 14.92 2.96 -17.78
C LEU A 389 16.38 3.37 -17.53
N SER A 390 16.66 3.73 -16.29
CA SER A 390 18.00 4.10 -15.80
C SER A 390 18.25 3.38 -14.47
N PRO A 391 19.50 3.01 -14.13
CA PRO A 391 19.76 2.39 -12.85
C PRO A 391 19.36 3.32 -11.70
N THR A 392 18.63 2.78 -10.73
CA THR A 392 18.24 3.51 -9.52
C THR A 392 19.43 3.61 -8.59
N SER A 393 19.92 4.83 -8.39
CA SER A 393 21.17 5.10 -7.67
C SER A 393 20.95 5.67 -6.28
N VAL A 394 19.80 6.32 -6.06
CA VAL A 394 19.47 6.95 -4.78
C VAL A 394 18.14 6.39 -4.28
N LEU A 395 18.13 5.98 -3.02
CA LEU A 395 16.95 5.73 -2.23
C LEU A 395 17.22 6.35 -0.85
N ARG A 396 16.49 7.42 -0.50
CA ARG A 396 16.85 8.28 0.62
C ARG A 396 15.61 8.78 1.33
N VAL A 397 15.61 8.71 2.65
CA VAL A 397 14.68 9.44 3.50
C VAL A 397 15.27 10.81 3.82
N TYR A 398 14.45 11.83 3.66
CA TYR A 398 14.69 13.18 4.12
C TYR A 398 13.74 13.47 5.29
N GLU A 399 14.24 14.15 6.31
CA GLU A 399 13.49 14.46 7.52
C GLU A 399 13.60 15.97 7.79
N THR A 400 12.52 16.55 8.32
CA THR A 400 12.40 17.99 8.50
C THR A 400 13.41 18.52 9.52
N GLY A 401 14.25 19.46 9.09
CA GLY A 401 15.16 20.18 9.96
C GLY A 401 14.61 21.52 10.47
N GLU A 402 15.50 22.39 10.95
CA GLU A 402 15.15 23.74 11.39
C GLU A 402 14.79 24.68 10.22
N VAL A 403 15.28 24.39 9.01
CA VAL A 403 15.11 25.28 7.83
C VAL A 403 14.28 24.65 6.73
N ASN A 404 14.44 23.36 6.46
CA ASN A 404 13.67 22.62 5.45
C ASN A 404 13.89 21.11 5.56
N ILE A 405 13.14 20.36 4.74
CA ILE A 405 13.19 18.91 4.62
C ILE A 405 14.57 18.34 4.21
N LEU A 406 15.46 19.12 3.58
CA LEU A 406 16.72 18.59 3.02
C LEU A 406 17.88 18.55 4.02
N GLU A 407 17.67 18.90 5.28
CA GLU A 407 18.76 19.03 6.28
C GLU A 407 19.22 17.68 6.84
N ASN A 408 18.27 16.79 7.14
CA ASN A 408 18.55 15.45 7.64
C ASN A 408 18.29 14.44 6.53
N GLN A 409 19.19 13.45 6.39
CA GLN A 409 19.04 12.41 5.38
C GLN A 409 19.58 11.06 5.84
N VAL A 410 18.85 10.01 5.48
CA VAL A 410 19.22 8.60 5.68
C VAL A 410 19.14 7.88 4.34
N ASP A 411 20.25 7.28 3.90
CA ASP A 411 20.29 6.49 2.67
C ASP A 411 19.88 5.04 2.97
N ILE A 412 18.96 4.50 2.18
CA ILE A 412 18.60 3.09 2.18
C ILE A 412 19.43 2.40 1.12
N SER A 413 20.24 1.42 1.54
CA SER A 413 21.10 0.64 0.63
C SER A 413 20.49 -0.72 0.36
N TYR A 414 20.61 -1.20 -0.88
CA TYR A 414 20.20 -2.55 -1.28
C TYR A 414 21.21 -3.18 -2.25
N THR A 415 21.27 -4.51 -2.30
CA THR A 415 22.34 -5.25 -3.00
C THR A 415 22.47 -4.93 -4.49
N LYS A 416 21.35 -4.66 -5.17
CA LYS A 416 21.27 -4.44 -6.62
C LYS A 416 21.26 -2.94 -7.02
N GLN A 417 21.54 -2.04 -6.08
CA GLN A 417 21.55 -0.60 -6.30
C GLN A 417 22.52 -0.17 -7.39
N ALA A 418 22.12 0.84 -8.17
CA ALA A 418 22.85 1.38 -9.32
C ALA A 418 23.15 0.37 -10.45
N THR A 419 22.58 -0.83 -10.40
CA THR A 419 22.70 -1.84 -11.49
C THR A 419 21.35 -2.28 -12.05
N THR A 420 20.28 -1.94 -11.35
CA THR A 420 18.88 -2.29 -11.65
C THR A 420 18.03 -1.04 -11.59
N SER A 421 16.84 -1.07 -12.22
CA SER A 421 15.90 0.06 -12.18
C SER A 421 14.69 -0.37 -11.36
N LEU A 422 14.37 0.39 -10.31
CA LEU A 422 13.11 0.25 -9.58
C LEU A 422 12.02 1.05 -10.30
N ASN A 423 10.77 0.60 -10.26
CA ASN A 423 9.65 1.38 -10.77
C ASN A 423 9.41 2.64 -9.91
N SER A 424 8.58 3.56 -10.40
CA SER A 424 8.30 4.82 -9.69
C SER A 424 7.15 4.73 -8.67
N HIS A 425 6.64 3.53 -8.42
CA HIS A 425 5.44 3.30 -7.59
C HIS A 425 5.85 2.63 -6.29
N ILE A 426 5.87 3.42 -5.24
CA ILE A 426 6.22 3.01 -3.89
C ILE A 426 4.94 2.47 -3.25
N ILE A 427 4.98 1.25 -2.74
CA ILE A 427 3.90 0.69 -1.94
C ILE A 427 4.30 0.76 -0.49
N GLN A 428 3.66 1.64 0.26
CA GLN A 428 3.78 1.67 1.71
C GLN A 428 2.74 0.74 2.30
N ALA A 429 3.17 -0.31 2.98
CA ALA A 429 2.27 -1.28 3.59
C ALA A 429 2.97 -1.96 4.76
N ASP A 430 2.39 -1.84 5.95
CA ASP A 430 2.76 -2.57 7.17
C ASP A 430 2.42 -4.06 6.99
N PHE A 431 3.29 -4.78 6.28
CA PHE A 431 3.03 -6.17 5.89
C PHE A 431 3.31 -7.13 7.04
N ASP A 432 4.17 -6.73 7.98
CA ASP A 432 4.50 -7.54 9.15
C ASP A 432 3.52 -7.34 10.34
N SER A 433 2.64 -6.34 10.23
CA SER A 433 1.59 -6.02 11.19
C SER A 433 2.11 -5.70 12.59
N ASP A 434 3.32 -5.14 12.69
CA ASP A 434 3.89 -4.68 13.95
C ASP A 434 3.40 -3.28 14.35
N PHE A 435 2.63 -2.62 13.48
CA PHE A 435 2.07 -1.28 13.62
C PHE A 435 3.12 -0.16 13.68
N ASP A 436 4.32 -0.42 13.17
CA ASP A 436 5.38 0.57 13.10
C ASP A 436 5.24 1.50 11.87
N GLY A 437 4.56 0.99 10.83
CA GLY A 437 4.31 1.63 9.55
C GLY A 437 5.57 2.05 8.79
N GLY A 438 5.48 2.23 7.48
CA GLY A 438 6.61 2.74 6.67
C GLY A 438 7.47 1.64 6.04
N ASP A 439 7.11 0.39 6.21
CA ASP A 439 7.47 -0.70 5.31
C ASP A 439 7.18 -0.37 3.85
N ILE A 440 8.10 -0.72 2.96
CA ILE A 440 8.06 -0.36 1.54
C ILE A 440 8.25 -1.59 0.65
N ILE A 441 7.42 -1.70 -0.39
CA ILE A 441 7.57 -2.67 -1.47
C ILE A 441 7.65 -1.94 -2.80
N MET A 442 8.60 -2.33 -3.66
CA MET A 442 8.81 -1.71 -4.98
C MET A 442 9.12 -2.78 -6.04
N SER A 443 8.62 -2.57 -7.26
CA SER A 443 8.92 -3.47 -8.37
C SER A 443 10.28 -3.16 -8.96
N PHE A 444 11.03 -4.19 -9.37
CA PHE A 444 12.04 -4.00 -10.39
C PHE A 444 11.37 -3.87 -11.77
N GLU A 445 12.03 -3.14 -12.66
CA GLU A 445 11.70 -3.06 -14.07
C GLU A 445 12.69 -3.93 -14.88
N ASP A 446 12.31 -4.31 -16.09
CA ASP A 446 13.14 -5.07 -17.04
C ASP A 446 14.37 -4.29 -17.52
N PHE A 447 15.38 -4.18 -16.65
CA PHE A 447 16.58 -3.40 -16.89
C PHE A 447 17.85 -4.12 -16.42
N GLY A 448 18.83 -4.19 -17.32
CA GLY A 448 20.09 -4.87 -17.04
C GLY A 448 19.94 -6.38 -16.99
N ASP A 449 20.75 -7.04 -16.17
CA ASP A 449 20.75 -8.50 -15.99
C ASP A 449 19.94 -8.91 -14.73
N THR A 450 18.96 -8.11 -14.31
CA THR A 450 18.17 -8.37 -13.09
C THR A 450 17.20 -9.54 -13.29
N THR A 451 17.18 -10.45 -12.31
CA THR A 451 16.23 -11.57 -12.25
C THR A 451 15.28 -11.50 -11.06
N ALA A 452 15.55 -10.61 -10.09
CA ALA A 452 14.61 -10.29 -9.02
C ALA A 452 13.46 -9.45 -9.57
N SER A 453 12.24 -9.76 -9.12
CA SER A 453 11.00 -9.09 -9.53
C SER A 453 10.66 -7.86 -8.68
N PHE A 454 11.07 -7.85 -7.40
CA PHE A 454 10.75 -6.76 -6.48
C PHE A 454 11.74 -6.67 -5.31
N LEU A 455 11.73 -5.50 -4.67
CA LEU A 455 12.47 -5.17 -3.45
C LEU A 455 11.48 -4.98 -2.30
N VAL A 456 11.75 -5.65 -1.18
CA VAL A 456 11.07 -5.45 0.10
C VAL A 456 12.00 -4.67 1.01
N ILE A 457 11.48 -3.66 1.68
CA ILE A 457 12.21 -2.83 2.62
C ILE A 457 11.43 -2.81 3.91
N GLU A 458 11.90 -3.58 4.87
CA GLU A 458 11.33 -3.68 6.21
C GLU A 458 11.88 -2.55 7.07
N LYS A 459 11.01 -1.83 7.75
CA LYS A 459 11.41 -0.90 8.80
C LYS A 459 11.71 -1.70 10.06
N VAL A 460 12.80 -1.36 10.73
CA VAL A 460 13.27 -2.07 11.91
C VAL A 460 13.43 -1.09 13.05
N GLU A 461 12.57 -1.25 14.07
CA GLU A 461 12.71 -0.59 15.36
C GLU A 461 13.76 -1.32 16.23
N THR A 462 14.69 -0.57 16.83
CA THR A 462 15.63 -1.11 17.83
C THR A 462 15.66 -0.21 19.04
N THR A 463 15.33 -0.74 20.22
CA THR A 463 15.47 -0.07 21.51
C THR A 463 16.70 -0.58 22.25
N ASP A 464 17.57 0.33 22.69
CA ASP A 464 18.76 -0.02 23.47
C ASP A 464 18.51 -0.17 24.98
N GLU A 465 19.55 -0.53 25.75
CA GLU A 465 19.46 -0.69 27.22
C GLU A 465 19.15 0.62 27.97
N GLU A 466 19.23 1.77 27.31
CA GLU A 466 18.94 3.11 27.86
C GLU A 466 17.53 3.60 27.48
N ASP A 467 16.67 2.72 26.93
CA ASP A 467 15.33 3.01 26.41
C ASP A 467 15.36 4.03 25.23
N VAL A 468 16.45 4.09 24.47
CA VAL A 468 16.54 4.89 23.24
C VAL A 468 16.12 4.03 22.06
N THR A 469 15.03 4.41 21.40
CA THR A 469 14.57 3.80 20.15
C THR A 469 15.27 4.45 18.96
N THR A 470 15.74 3.63 18.03
CA THR A 470 16.27 4.02 16.72
C THR A 470 15.61 3.20 15.63
N TYR A 471 15.45 3.79 14.46
CA TYR A 471 14.84 3.16 13.29
C TYR A 471 15.89 2.96 12.20
N SER A 472 15.70 1.92 11.40
CA SER A 472 16.52 1.63 10.23
C SER A 472 15.71 0.87 9.19
N TYR A 473 16.24 0.75 7.98
CA TYR A 473 15.62 -0.05 6.93
C TYR A 473 16.49 -1.24 6.55
N LEU A 474 15.87 -2.41 6.46
CA LEU A 474 16.43 -3.63 5.91
C LEU A 474 15.84 -3.89 4.53
N ALA A 475 16.62 -3.64 3.48
CA ALA A 475 16.20 -3.86 2.10
C ALA A 475 16.71 -5.22 1.57
N GLN A 476 15.79 -6.08 1.16
CA GLN A 476 16.08 -7.40 0.58
C GLN A 476 15.20 -7.66 -0.64
N ASP A 477 15.79 -8.17 -1.72
CA ASP A 477 15.01 -8.59 -2.88
C ASP A 477 14.44 -10.01 -2.72
N ASN A 478 13.47 -10.35 -3.56
CA ASN A 478 12.79 -11.64 -3.49
C ASN A 478 13.72 -12.87 -3.64
N GLU A 479 14.89 -12.73 -4.26
CA GLU A 479 15.86 -13.82 -4.40
C GLU A 479 16.70 -13.97 -3.12
N GLU A 480 17.06 -12.87 -2.48
CA GLU A 480 17.73 -12.86 -1.18
C GLU A 480 16.85 -13.46 -0.08
N LEU A 481 15.55 -13.18 -0.15
CA LEU A 481 14.53 -13.78 0.72
C LEU A 481 14.22 -15.24 0.36
N GLY A 482 14.68 -15.74 -0.81
CA GLY A 482 14.47 -17.11 -1.23
C GLY A 482 13.00 -17.45 -1.52
N LEU A 483 12.21 -16.48 -1.96
CA LEU A 483 10.77 -16.65 -2.16
C LEU A 483 10.47 -17.64 -3.29
N ALA A 484 9.50 -18.51 -3.06
CA ALA A 484 9.02 -19.47 -4.04
C ALA A 484 7.97 -18.84 -4.96
N ASN A 485 7.76 -19.45 -6.13
CA ASN A 485 6.72 -19.08 -7.09
C ASN A 485 6.80 -17.64 -7.63
N VAL A 486 7.97 -17.00 -7.54
CA VAL A 486 8.25 -15.69 -8.18
C VAL A 486 8.92 -15.92 -9.54
N PRO A 487 8.46 -15.29 -10.63
CA PRO A 487 9.04 -15.46 -11.97
C PRO A 487 10.41 -14.77 -12.11
N THR A 488 11.25 -15.29 -13.01
CA THR A 488 12.56 -14.70 -13.32
C THR A 488 12.55 -13.80 -14.56
N ASP A 489 11.66 -14.08 -15.53
CA ASP A 489 11.53 -13.30 -16.77
C ASP A 489 10.54 -12.13 -16.62
N HIS A 490 10.57 -11.47 -15.45
CA HIS A 490 9.65 -10.41 -15.11
C HIS A 490 9.86 -9.17 -16.01
N ALA A 491 8.77 -8.45 -16.24
CA ALA A 491 8.79 -7.11 -16.81
C ALA A 491 8.61 -6.06 -15.71
N PHE A 492 7.57 -6.25 -14.90
CA PHE A 492 7.23 -5.45 -13.73
C PHE A 492 6.20 -6.23 -12.88
N THR A 493 5.98 -5.73 -11.66
CA THR A 493 5.14 -6.34 -10.63
C THR A 493 4.16 -5.29 -10.11
N ILE A 494 2.89 -5.69 -9.93
CA ILE A 494 1.85 -4.85 -9.34
C ILE A 494 1.37 -5.55 -8.07
N PHE A 495 1.51 -4.87 -6.94
CA PHE A 495 1.01 -5.36 -5.66
C PHE A 495 -0.41 -4.87 -5.43
N ILE A 496 -1.25 -5.68 -4.79
CA ILE A 496 -2.60 -5.33 -4.37
C ILE A 496 -3.13 -6.44 -3.46
N ASP A 497 -3.87 -6.11 -2.41
CA ASP A 497 -4.70 -7.10 -1.70
C ASP A 497 -6.05 -7.15 -2.42
N TYR A 498 -6.20 -8.05 -3.40
CA TYR A 498 -7.41 -8.08 -4.25
C TYR A 498 -8.54 -8.89 -3.62
N ASN A 499 -8.32 -9.59 -2.52
CA ASN A 499 -9.30 -10.49 -1.90
C ASN A 499 -9.69 -10.04 -0.47
N SER A 500 -9.05 -8.99 0.05
CA SER A 500 -9.23 -8.40 1.37
C SER A 500 -8.94 -9.38 2.53
N ASP A 501 -7.94 -10.25 2.37
CA ASP A 501 -7.47 -11.15 3.43
C ASP A 501 -6.28 -10.61 4.25
N PHE A 502 -5.86 -9.37 3.96
CA PHE A 502 -4.71 -8.65 4.54
C PHE A 502 -3.34 -9.12 4.06
N ASP A 503 -3.26 -10.12 3.18
CA ASP A 503 -2.03 -10.46 2.50
C ASP A 503 -1.90 -9.64 1.21
N ILE A 504 -0.69 -9.15 0.95
CA ILE A 504 -0.44 -8.40 -0.29
C ILE A 504 -0.29 -9.42 -1.42
N ASP A 505 -1.35 -9.58 -2.22
CA ASP A 505 -1.31 -10.35 -3.46
C ASP A 505 -0.54 -9.61 -4.56
N VAL A 506 -0.37 -10.29 -5.70
CA VAL A 506 0.49 -9.80 -6.77
C VAL A 506 -0.03 -10.14 -8.16
N VAL A 507 0.18 -9.18 -9.07
CA VAL A 507 0.14 -9.39 -10.52
C VAL A 507 1.58 -9.37 -11.04
N PHE A 508 2.06 -10.49 -11.55
CA PHE A 508 3.32 -10.53 -12.27
C PHE A 508 3.08 -10.33 -13.77
N ALA A 509 3.71 -9.32 -14.35
CA ALA A 509 3.83 -9.18 -15.79
C ALA A 509 5.11 -9.90 -16.24
N VAL A 510 4.96 -10.97 -17.00
CA VAL A 510 6.05 -11.88 -17.38
C VAL A 510 6.20 -11.89 -18.90
N LYS A 511 7.43 -11.72 -19.40
CA LYS A 511 7.74 -11.83 -20.82
C LYS A 511 7.66 -13.30 -21.24
N GLY A 512 6.83 -13.60 -22.23
CA GLY A 512 6.78 -14.93 -22.82
C GLY A 512 7.77 -15.12 -23.97
N GLU A 513 7.74 -16.30 -24.57
CA GLU A 513 8.57 -16.62 -25.72
C GLU A 513 8.03 -16.01 -27.01
N LEU A 514 8.94 -15.61 -27.93
CA LEU A 514 8.57 -15.12 -29.25
C LEU A 514 7.72 -16.16 -30.01
N ASN A 515 6.50 -15.80 -30.36
CA ASN A 515 5.67 -16.61 -31.24
C ASN A 515 6.20 -16.54 -32.68
N THR A 516 6.79 -17.64 -33.16
CA THR A 516 7.41 -17.69 -34.50
C THR A 516 6.42 -17.57 -35.68
N GLU A 517 5.11 -17.76 -35.45
CA GLU A 517 4.09 -17.62 -36.49
C GLU A 517 3.64 -16.17 -36.66
N THR A 518 3.46 -15.44 -35.56
CA THR A 518 3.02 -14.03 -35.55
C THR A 518 4.18 -13.05 -35.53
N ASN A 519 5.37 -13.50 -35.13
CA ASN A 519 6.54 -12.67 -34.84
C ASN A 519 6.27 -11.60 -33.75
N LEU A 520 5.43 -11.97 -32.78
CA LEU A 520 5.08 -11.16 -31.61
C LEU A 520 5.52 -11.89 -30.34
N THR A 521 5.91 -11.11 -29.34
CA THR A 521 6.23 -11.58 -28.00
C THR A 521 5.05 -11.25 -27.09
N PRO A 522 4.49 -12.22 -26.35
CA PRO A 522 3.44 -11.93 -25.38
C PRO A 522 4.05 -11.37 -24.08
N LEU A 523 3.36 -10.40 -23.49
CA LEU A 523 3.49 -10.02 -22.09
C LEU A 523 2.27 -10.57 -21.36
N ASN A 524 2.53 -11.52 -20.47
CA ASN A 524 1.51 -12.30 -19.78
C ASN A 524 1.34 -11.79 -18.35
N PHE A 525 0.10 -11.59 -17.93
CA PHE A 525 -0.23 -11.15 -16.58
C PHE A 525 -0.78 -12.34 -15.78
N PHE A 526 -0.10 -12.68 -14.68
CA PHE A 526 -0.49 -13.76 -13.77
C PHE A 526 -0.88 -13.18 -12.42
N LEU A 527 -2.09 -13.47 -11.97
CA LEU A 527 -2.54 -13.24 -10.61
C LEU A 527 -2.04 -14.38 -9.72
N GLN A 528 -1.37 -14.04 -8.63
CA GLN A 528 -0.94 -15.00 -7.63
C GLN A 528 -1.35 -14.50 -6.24
N THR A 529 -2.18 -15.30 -5.56
CA THR A 529 -2.59 -15.05 -4.18
C THR A 529 -1.40 -15.25 -3.26
N ASN A 530 -1.25 -14.37 -2.27
CA ASN A 530 -0.36 -14.57 -1.14
C ASN A 530 -1.12 -15.34 -0.05
N GLU A 531 -0.58 -16.47 0.40
CA GLU A 531 -1.25 -17.39 1.35
C GLU A 531 -0.60 -17.35 2.75
N SER A 532 0.01 -16.21 3.09
CA SER A 532 0.80 -16.04 4.31
C SER A 532 -0.03 -16.02 5.59
N ASN A 533 -1.31 -15.66 5.55
CA ASN A 533 -2.19 -15.56 6.72
C ASN A 533 -3.36 -16.55 6.78
#